data_AF-B5TMY4-F1
#
_entry.id   AF-B5TMY4-F1
#
_cell.length_a   1.000
_cell.length_b   1.000
_cell.length_c   1.000
_cell.angle_alpha   90.00
_cell.angle_beta   90.00
_cell.angle_gamma   90.00
#
_symmetry.space_group_name_H-M   'P 1'
#
loop_
_entity.id
_entity.type
_entity.pdbx_description
1 polymer ?
#
loop_
_entity_poly.entity_id
_entity_poly.type
_entity_poly.pdbx_seq_one_letter_code
_entity_poly.pdbx_strand_id
1 'polypeptide(L)'
;NPNGQDAKLTVLIQMPELESENRKVRDILEQCEFEVIEKNKKDFSEINISNLNKILRTNFNTYRVEEQICTQCIQCLLEHTRLYKDDTNCQKFNIGLFNLNKFMRLDLAAINALMIFPKQGIKQFDSGNNA
;
A
#
# COMPACT_ATOMS: atom_id res chain seq x y z
N ASN A 1 9.12 11.06 4.63
CA ASN A 1 8.79 11.90 5.80
C ASN A 1 10.08 12.58 6.26
N PRO A 2 10.18 13.93 6.30
CA PRO A 2 11.40 14.63 6.72
C PRO A 2 11.76 14.46 8.21
N ASN A 3 10.96 13.73 9.00
CA ASN A 3 11.13 13.61 10.45
C ASN A 3 11.46 12.19 10.96
N GLY A 4 12.05 11.32 10.14
CA GLY A 4 12.69 10.09 10.65
C GLY A 4 11.78 9.06 11.35
N GLN A 5 10.46 9.19 11.25
CA GLN A 5 9.57 8.04 11.44
C GLN A 5 9.49 7.32 10.10
N ASP A 6 10.14 6.16 10.02
CA ASP A 6 9.98 5.22 8.92
C ASP A 6 8.48 4.98 8.75
N ALA A 7 7.93 5.45 7.64
CA ALA A 7 6.55 5.15 7.29
C ALA A 7 6.53 3.66 6.94
N LYS A 8 6.26 2.82 7.95
CA LYS A 8 6.10 1.39 7.76
C LYS A 8 4.93 1.18 6.81
N LEU A 9 5.19 0.63 5.64
CA LEU A 9 4.17 0.41 4.63
C LEU A 9 3.32 -0.78 5.06
N THR A 10 2.03 -0.59 5.29
CA THR A 10 1.12 -1.66 5.71
C THR A 10 0.35 -2.22 4.52
N VAL A 11 0.28 -3.55 4.41
CA VAL A 11 -0.46 -4.28 3.39
C VAL A 11 -1.57 -5.09 4.07
N LEU A 12 -2.82 -4.84 3.66
CA LEU A 12 -3.96 -5.67 4.00
C LEU A 12 -4.14 -6.72 2.92
N ILE A 13 -4.08 -8.01 3.27
CA ILE A 13 -4.11 -9.08 2.26
C ILE A 13 -4.95 -10.27 2.71
N GLN A 14 -5.77 -10.79 1.80
CA GLN A 14 -6.29 -12.15 1.91
C GLN A 14 -5.25 -13.09 1.31
N MET A 15 -4.66 -13.94 2.13
CA MET A 15 -3.68 -14.91 1.64
C MET A 15 -4.36 -15.95 0.73
N PRO A 16 -3.69 -16.40 -0.35
CA PRO A 16 -4.22 -17.45 -1.21
C PRO A 16 -4.55 -18.73 -0.43
N GLU A 17 -5.65 -19.38 -0.81
CA GLU A 17 -6.06 -20.67 -0.23
C GLU A 17 -5.15 -21.82 -0.71
N LEU A 18 -4.65 -21.72 -1.95
CA LEU A 18 -3.72 -22.70 -2.51
C LEU A 18 -2.34 -22.52 -1.88
N GLU A 19 -1.83 -23.56 -1.21
CA GLU A 19 -0.59 -23.53 -0.44
C GLU A 19 0.63 -23.06 -1.27
N SER A 20 0.72 -23.50 -2.53
CA SER A 20 1.83 -23.13 -3.41
C SER A 20 1.82 -21.65 -3.81
N GLU A 21 0.65 -21.03 -3.93
CA GLU A 21 0.50 -19.59 -4.15
C GLU A 21 0.73 -18.81 -2.86
N ASN A 22 0.22 -19.32 -1.75
CA ASN A 22 0.40 -18.75 -0.42
C ASN A 22 1.88 -18.58 -0.10
N ARG A 23 2.68 -19.64 -0.29
CA ARG A 23 4.13 -19.61 -0.07
C ARG A 23 4.80 -18.54 -0.93
N LYS A 24 4.49 -18.48 -2.23
CA LYS A 24 5.06 -17.47 -3.14
C LYS A 24 4.74 -16.04 -2.70
N VAL A 25 3.51 -15.79 -2.25
CA VAL A 25 3.11 -14.47 -1.75
C VAL A 25 3.85 -14.12 -0.47
N ARG A 26 4.02 -15.07 0.46
CA ARG A 26 4.82 -14.86 1.69
C ARG A 26 6.27 -14.55 1.36
N ASP A 27 6.89 -15.32 0.47
CA ASP A 27 8.29 -15.12 0.06
C ASP A 27 8.50 -13.70 -0.51
N ILE A 28 7.54 -13.16 -1.26
CA ILE A 28 7.58 -11.78 -1.80
C ILE A 28 7.38 -10.74 -0.69
N LEU A 29 6.44 -10.97 0.24
CA LEU A 29 6.14 -10.04 1.32
C LEU A 29 7.29 -9.94 2.32
N GLU A 30 7.94 -11.06 2.65
CA GLU A 30 9.10 -11.13 3.56
C GLU A 30 10.34 -10.42 3.00
N GLN A 31 10.47 -10.38 1.68
CA GLN A 31 11.53 -9.65 1.00
C GLN A 31 11.34 -8.12 1.04
N CYS A 32 10.11 -7.67 1.32
CA CYS A 32 9.76 -6.26 1.38
C CYS A 32 9.61 -5.81 2.85
N GLU A 33 9.89 -4.54 3.13
CA GLU A 33 9.69 -3.96 4.48
C GLU A 33 8.22 -3.58 4.72
N PHE A 34 7.30 -4.51 4.49
CA PHE A 34 5.87 -4.33 4.72
C PHE A 34 5.43 -4.85 6.10
N GLU A 35 4.53 -4.12 6.74
CA GLU A 35 3.66 -4.70 7.77
C GLU A 35 2.52 -5.47 7.10
N VAL A 36 2.48 -6.78 7.29
CA VAL A 36 1.42 -7.62 6.73
C VAL A 36 0.30 -7.79 7.75
N ILE A 37 -0.92 -7.41 7.37
CA ILE A 37 -2.13 -7.67 8.13
C ILE A 37 -3.00 -8.62 7.31
N GLU A 38 -3.04 -9.88 7.74
CA GLU A 38 -3.90 -10.88 7.13
C GLU A 38 -5.38 -10.59 7.40
N LYS A 39 -6.18 -10.71 6.34
CA LYS A 39 -7.61 -10.43 6.33
C LYS A 39 -8.36 -11.65 5.82
N ASN A 40 -9.58 -11.81 6.31
CA ASN A 40 -10.46 -12.86 5.83
C ASN A 40 -11.15 -12.42 4.54
N LYS A 41 -11.62 -13.38 3.75
CA LYS A 41 -12.41 -13.13 2.53
C LYS A 41 -13.58 -12.15 2.75
N LYS A 42 -14.25 -12.27 3.90
CA LYS A 42 -15.38 -11.40 4.27
C LYS A 42 -14.99 -9.93 4.48
N ASP A 43 -13.72 -9.64 4.76
CA ASP A 43 -13.23 -8.27 4.96
C ASP A 43 -13.09 -7.51 3.63
N PHE A 44 -13.12 -8.23 2.50
CA PHE A 44 -13.13 -7.70 1.13
C PHE A 44 -14.56 -7.74 0.55
N SER A 45 -15.52 -7.24 1.31
CA SER A 45 -16.93 -7.22 0.94
C SER A 45 -17.26 -6.19 -0.13
N GLU A 46 -18.52 -6.16 -0.56
CA GLU A 46 -19.05 -5.08 -1.40
C GLU A 46 -18.83 -3.71 -0.75
N ILE A 47 -18.51 -2.72 -1.60
CA ILE A 47 -18.15 -1.38 -1.17
C ILE A 47 -19.35 -0.59 -0.66
N ASN A 48 -19.19 0.05 0.51
CA ASN A 48 -20.16 1.00 1.01
C ASN A 48 -19.90 2.38 0.40
N ILE A 49 -20.53 2.66 -0.74
CA ILE A 49 -20.39 3.92 -1.48
C ILE A 49 -20.77 5.14 -0.65
N SER A 50 -21.75 5.02 0.25
CA SER A 50 -22.14 6.13 1.14
C SER A 50 -20.99 6.51 2.08
N ASN A 51 -20.36 5.52 2.71
CA ASN A 51 -19.20 5.75 3.58
C ASN A 51 -18.00 6.29 2.79
N LEU A 52 -17.72 5.75 1.60
CA LEU A 52 -16.64 6.25 0.75
C LEU A 52 -16.87 7.72 0.35
N ASN A 53 -18.09 8.06 -0.07
CA ASN A 53 -18.40 9.42 -0.51
C ASN A 53 -18.33 10.48 0.60
N LYS A 54 -18.41 10.08 1.88
CA LYS A 54 -18.16 11.02 2.99
C LYS A 54 -16.75 11.59 2.97
N ILE A 55 -15.75 10.76 2.62
CA ILE A 55 -14.34 11.16 2.69
C ILE A 55 -13.81 11.74 1.37
N LEU A 56 -14.49 11.49 0.25
CA LEU A 56 -14.04 11.95 -1.07
C LEU A 56 -14.50 13.38 -1.40
N ARG A 57 -13.63 14.15 -2.07
CA ARG A 57 -13.97 15.46 -2.66
C ARG A 57 -14.91 15.35 -3.84
N THR A 58 -14.73 14.29 -4.64
CA THR A 58 -15.55 14.00 -5.81
C THR A 58 -16.31 12.71 -5.57
N ASN A 59 -17.59 12.69 -5.92
CA ASN A 59 -18.43 11.52 -5.72
C ASN A 59 -17.90 10.32 -6.53
N PHE A 60 -17.71 9.18 -5.88
CA PHE A 60 -17.21 7.95 -6.51
C PHE A 60 -18.09 7.47 -7.66
N ASN A 61 -19.39 7.79 -7.66
CA ASN A 61 -20.33 7.41 -8.73
C ASN A 61 -19.94 7.96 -10.11
N THR A 62 -19.07 8.98 -10.18
CA THR A 62 -18.55 9.50 -11.46
C THR A 62 -17.43 8.64 -12.05
N TYR A 63 -16.90 7.69 -11.28
CA TYR A 63 -15.81 6.82 -11.70
C TYR A 63 -16.35 5.51 -12.24
N ARG A 64 -15.81 5.08 -13.39
CA ARG A 64 -16.01 3.73 -13.92
C ARG A 64 -14.85 2.85 -13.46
N VAL A 65 -15.13 1.91 -12.57
CA VAL A 65 -14.18 0.88 -12.14
C VAL A 65 -14.69 -0.45 -12.68
N GLU A 66 -13.95 -1.02 -13.62
CA GLU A 66 -14.34 -2.26 -14.32
C GLU A 66 -14.12 -3.49 -13.43
N GLU A 67 -13.05 -3.47 -12.62
CA GLU A 67 -12.61 -4.59 -11.82
C GLU A 67 -13.20 -4.52 -10.39
N GLN A 68 -14.08 -5.47 -10.07
CA GLN A 68 -14.72 -5.56 -8.75
C GLN A 68 -13.71 -5.68 -7.60
N ILE A 69 -12.57 -6.34 -7.85
CA ILE A 69 -11.52 -6.52 -6.84
C ILE A 69 -10.97 -5.18 -6.35
N CYS A 70 -10.94 -4.14 -7.20
CA CYS A 70 -10.49 -2.81 -6.80
C CYS A 70 -11.41 -2.19 -5.74
N THR A 71 -12.73 -2.31 -5.90
CA THR A 71 -13.70 -1.74 -4.94
C THR A 71 -13.73 -2.53 -3.64
N GLN A 72 -13.54 -3.85 -3.69
CA GLN A 72 -13.40 -4.71 -2.51
C GLN A 72 -12.14 -4.38 -1.68
N CYS A 73 -11.01 -4.11 -2.34
CA CYS A 73 -9.80 -3.65 -1.65
C CYS A 73 -10.00 -2.28 -0.97
N ILE A 74 -10.71 -1.35 -1.62
CA ILE A 74 -11.07 -0.06 -1.02
C ILE A 74 -11.96 -0.26 0.20
N GLN A 75 -12.96 -1.15 0.12
CA GLN A 75 -13.84 -1.46 1.24
C GLN A 75 -13.07 -2.00 2.45
N CYS A 76 -12.15 -2.95 2.22
CA CYS A 76 -11.29 -3.50 3.27
C CYS A 76 -10.46 -2.39 3.94
N LEU A 77 -9.86 -1.50 3.13
CA LEU A 77 -9.10 -0.36 3.64
C LEU A 77 -9.98 0.62 4.42
N LEU A 78 -11.18 0.89 3.94
CA LEU A 78 -12.13 1.82 4.55
C LEU A 78 -12.59 1.33 5.93
N GLU A 79 -12.85 0.03 6.08
CA GLU A 79 -13.23 -0.56 7.37
C GLU A 79 -12.04 -0.72 8.34
N HIS A 80 -10.85 -0.96 7.79
CA HIS A 80 -9.64 -1.03 8.61
C HIS A 80 -9.28 0.34 9.20
N THR A 81 -9.29 1.38 8.37
CA THR A 81 -8.89 2.74 8.76
C THR A 81 -10.02 3.52 9.42
N ARG A 82 -11.28 3.17 9.14
CA ARG A 82 -12.49 3.84 9.64
C ARG A 82 -12.49 5.35 9.40
N LEU A 83 -11.82 5.83 8.33
CA LEU A 83 -11.69 7.26 8.01
C LEU A 83 -13.05 7.96 7.95
N TYR A 84 -14.10 7.27 7.49
CA TYR A 84 -15.46 7.79 7.38
C TYR A 84 -16.16 8.05 8.72
N LYS A 85 -15.59 7.59 9.85
CA LYS A 85 -16.13 7.83 11.20
C LYS A 85 -15.56 9.07 11.87
N ASP A 86 -14.51 9.66 11.29
CA ASP A 86 -13.88 10.88 11.78
C ASP A 86 -14.24 12.04 10.84
N ASP A 87 -15.03 12.98 11.35
CA ASP A 87 -15.55 14.11 10.57
C ASP A 87 -14.44 15.03 10.03
N THR A 88 -13.24 15.00 10.61
CA THR A 88 -12.09 15.77 10.09
C THR A 88 -11.62 15.28 8.72
N ASN A 89 -11.94 14.03 8.36
CA ASN A 89 -11.64 13.39 7.08
C ASN A 89 -12.69 13.66 5.99
N CYS A 90 -13.78 14.35 6.32
CA CYS A 90 -14.84 14.65 5.38
C CYS A 90 -14.32 15.46 4.18
N GLN A 91 -14.58 14.94 2.98
CA GLN A 91 -14.14 15.52 1.70
C GLN A 91 -12.64 15.88 1.65
N LYS A 92 -11.77 15.11 2.31
CA LYS A 92 -10.32 15.36 2.30
C LYS A 92 -9.57 14.56 1.24
N PHE A 93 -10.17 13.50 0.72
CA PHE A 93 -9.48 12.53 -0.13
C PHE A 93 -9.86 12.68 -1.60
N ASN A 94 -8.92 12.33 -2.47
CA ASN A 94 -9.15 12.13 -3.89
C ASN A 94 -9.01 10.64 -4.20
N ILE A 95 -9.72 10.18 -5.23
CA ILE A 95 -9.60 8.81 -5.74
C ILE A 95 -9.31 8.84 -7.23
N GLY A 96 -8.57 7.83 -7.71
CA GLY A 96 -8.21 7.72 -9.11
C GLY A 96 -7.54 6.39 -9.42
N LEU A 97 -7.51 6.05 -10.71
CA LEU A 97 -6.85 4.84 -11.21
C LEU A 97 -5.34 5.09 -11.32
N PHE A 98 -4.56 4.25 -10.66
CA PHE A 98 -3.11 4.29 -10.75
C PHE A 98 -2.61 3.37 -11.86
N ASN A 99 -2.06 3.94 -12.94
CA ASN A 99 -1.55 3.18 -14.07
C ASN A 99 -0.04 2.96 -13.95
N LEU A 100 0.35 1.72 -13.61
CA LEU A 100 1.75 1.31 -13.46
C LEU A 100 2.55 1.38 -14.77
N ASN A 101 1.90 1.35 -15.94
CA ASN A 101 2.58 1.44 -17.24
C ASN A 101 3.15 2.83 -17.52
N LYS A 102 2.80 3.83 -16.71
CA LYS A 102 3.36 5.17 -16.80
C LYS A 102 4.72 5.31 -16.08
N PHE A 103 5.17 4.25 -15.41
CA PHE A 103 6.38 4.27 -14.58
C PHE A 103 7.32 3.13 -14.95
N MET A 104 8.61 3.33 -14.68
CA MET A 104 9.60 2.27 -14.77
C MET A 104 9.29 1.20 -13.72
N ARG A 105 9.20 -0.06 -14.16
CA ARG A 105 9.04 -1.21 -13.26
C ARG A 105 10.41 -1.67 -12.81
N LEU A 106 10.59 -1.78 -11.49
CA LEU A 106 11.83 -2.22 -10.87
C LEU A 106 11.51 -3.42 -9.99
N ASP A 107 12.37 -4.42 -10.02
CA ASP A 107 12.36 -5.49 -9.04
C ASP A 107 13.15 -5.08 -7.79
N LEU A 108 13.06 -5.89 -6.74
CA LEU A 108 13.75 -5.62 -5.48
C LEU A 108 15.28 -5.63 -5.66
N ALA A 109 15.81 -6.46 -6.55
CA ALA A 109 17.24 -6.54 -6.82
C ALA A 109 17.75 -5.23 -7.42
N ALA A 110 17.04 -4.65 -8.40
CA ALA A 110 17.36 -3.37 -9.01
C ALA A 110 17.22 -2.21 -8.02
N ILE A 111 16.17 -2.19 -7.19
CA ILE A 111 16.02 -1.19 -6.12
C ILE A 111 17.24 -1.19 -5.18
N ASN A 112 17.67 -2.39 -4.78
CA ASN A 112 18.82 -2.57 -3.89
C ASN A 112 20.16 -2.22 -4.56
N ALA A 113 20.37 -2.67 -5.80
CA ALA A 113 21.60 -2.43 -6.55
C ALA A 113 21.81 -0.94 -6.87
N LEU A 114 20.73 -0.23 -7.15
CA LEU A 114 20.74 1.20 -7.46
C LEU A 114 20.64 2.09 -6.21
N MET A 115 20.52 1.51 -5.01
CA MET A 115 20.35 2.24 -3.74
C MET A 115 19.25 3.33 -3.83
N ILE A 116 18.12 3.00 -4.45
CA ILE A 116 17.02 3.95 -4.70
C ILE A 116 16.49 4.54 -3.38
N PHE A 117 16.50 3.73 -2.32
CA PHE A 117 16.27 4.18 -0.95
C PHE A 117 17.56 4.03 -0.14
N PRO A 118 17.93 5.03 0.66
CA PRO A 118 19.11 4.93 1.51
C PRO A 118 18.89 3.83 2.55
N LYS A 119 19.71 2.78 2.50
CA LYS A 119 19.76 1.78 3.56
C LYS A 119 20.23 2.50 4.82
N GLN A 120 19.38 2.56 5.85
CA GLN A 120 19.81 3.08 7.14
C GLN A 120 21.05 2.29 7.58
N GLY A 121 22.20 2.96 7.66
CA GLY A 121 23.44 2.34 8.14
C GLY A 121 24.61 2.20 7.16
N ILE A 122 24.61 2.81 5.97
CA ILE A 122 25.89 3.06 5.29
C ILE A 122 26.58 4.21 6.01
N LYS A 123 27.29 3.92 7.11
CA LYS A 123 28.39 4.79 7.53
C LYS A 123 29.29 4.90 6.30
N GLN A 124 29.34 6.10 5.73
CA GLN A 124 30.35 6.42 4.73
C GLN A 124 31.68 5.95 5.30
N PHE A 125 32.40 5.12 4.56
CA PHE A 125 33.81 4.89 4.84
C PHE A 125 34.50 6.24 4.67
N ASP A 126 34.59 6.97 5.77
CA ASP A 126 35.46 8.12 5.91
C ASP A 126 36.88 7.54 5.97
N SER A 127 37.41 7.19 4.80
CA SER A 127 38.83 6.90 4.63
C SER A 127 39.58 8.24 4.65
N GLY A 128 39.53 8.90 5.81
CA GLY A 128 40.42 9.99 6.18
C GLY A 128 41.82 9.43 6.26
N ASN A 129 42.54 9.52 5.15
CA ASN A 129 43.94 9.16 5.03
C ASN A 129 44.76 10.20 5.82
N ASN A 130 44.94 9.96 7.12
CA ASN A 130 45.91 10.66 7.96
C ASN A 130 46.97 9.66 8.39
N ALA A 131 48.03 9.56 7.58
CA ALA A 131 49.35 9.10 7.96
C ALA A 131 50.39 9.94 7.20
#